data_AF-A0A7X6P749-F1
#
_entry.id   AF-A0A7X6P749-F1
#
_cell.length_a   1.000
_cell.length_b   1.000
_cell.length_c   1.000
_cell.angle_alpha   90.00
_cell.angle_beta   90.00
_cell.angle_gamma   90.00
#
_symmetry.space_group_name_H-M   'P 1'
#
loop_
_entity.id
_entity.type
_entity.pdbx_description
1 polymer ?
#
loop_
_entity_poly.entity_id
_entity_poly.type
_entity_poly.pdbx_seq_one_letter_code
_entity_poly.pdbx_strand_id
1 'polypeptide(L)' 'MSRGRLIAIEGGDGSGKATQAELTRQYIEETLGRPVMKASFPRYGEESSLFVQKYLNGEYGDIDAMPPEVVALLFATDRM' A
#
# COMPACT_ATOMS: atom_id res chain seq x y z
N MET A 1 -10.46 -5.41 -25.81
CA MET A 1 -10.28 -5.94 -24.45
C MET A 1 -10.93 -4.97 -23.47
N SER A 2 -11.79 -5.43 -22.56
CA SER A 2 -12.30 -4.57 -21.48
C SER A 2 -11.21 -4.37 -20.43
N ARG A 3 -10.95 -3.12 -20.03
CA ARG A 3 -10.03 -2.83 -18.90
C ARG A 3 -10.65 -3.29 -17.58
N GLY A 4 -9.82 -3.77 -16.66
CA GLY A 4 -10.22 -4.05 -15.29
C GLY A 4 -10.56 -2.77 -14.51
N ARG A 5 -11.03 -2.92 -13.26
CA ARG A 5 -11.23 -1.79 -12.33
C ARG A 5 -10.11 -1.76 -11.31
N LEU A 6 -9.58 -0.58 -11.03
CA LEU A 6 -8.69 -0.32 -9.90
C LEU A 6 -9.51 0.26 -8.75
N ILE A 7 -9.42 -0.35 -7.58
CA ILE A 7 -10.09 0.07 -6.35
C ILE A 7 -9.00 0.28 -5.30
N ALA A 8 -8.89 1.50 -4.77
CA ALA A 8 -8.00 1.82 -3.66
C ALA A 8 -8.82 1.95 -2.36
N ILE A 9 -8.36 1.31 -1.28
CA ILE A 9 -8.98 1.40 0.04
C ILE A 9 -8.07 2.25 0.93
N GLU A 10 -8.55 3.44 1.31
CA GLU A 10 -7.81 4.47 2.05
C GLU A 10 -8.41 4.75 3.43
N GLY A 11 -7.60 5.32 4.32
CA GLY A 11 -7.99 5.63 5.70
C GLY A 11 -6.80 5.68 6.67
N GLY A 12 -7.02 6.22 7.87
CA GLY A 12 -5.99 6.31 8.92
C GLY A 12 -5.56 4.94 9.48
N ASP A 13 -4.55 4.96 10.35
CA ASP A 13 -4.10 3.74 11.04
C ASP A 13 -5.20 3.19 11.95
N GLY A 14 -5.31 1.86 12.00
CA GLY A 14 -6.37 1.18 12.77
C GLY A 14 -7.78 1.20 12.14
N SER A 15 -7.99 1.82 10.98
CA SER A 15 -9.33 1.89 10.32
C SER A 15 -9.84 0.60 9.68
N GLY A 16 -9.08 -0.51 9.72
CA GLY A 16 -9.53 -1.81 9.20
C GLY A 16 -9.37 -2.01 7.68
N LYS A 17 -8.56 -1.17 7.00
CA LYS A 17 -8.31 -1.24 5.54
C LYS A 17 -7.94 -2.64 5.04
N ALA A 18 -7.02 -3.32 5.73
CA ALA A 18 -6.57 -4.65 5.35
C ALA A 18 -7.70 -5.68 5.39
N THR A 19 -8.55 -5.63 6.42
CA THR A 19 -9.73 -6.48 6.54
C THR A 19 -10.72 -6.19 5.41
N GLN A 20 -11.02 -4.92 5.15
CA GLN A 20 -11.95 -4.53 4.08
C GLN A 20 -11.43 -4.91 2.69
N ALA A 21 -10.12 -4.80 2.44
CA ALA A 21 -9.50 -5.22 1.20
C ALA A 21 -9.64 -6.73 0.96
N GLU A 22 -9.47 -7.54 2.02
CA GLU A 22 -9.62 -8.99 1.92
C GLU A 22 -11.08 -9.41 1.73
N LEU A 23 -12.01 -8.84 2.50
CA LEU A 23 -13.44 -9.11 2.33
C LEU A 23 -13.95 -8.71 0.94
N THR A 24 -13.47 -7.57 0.41
CA THR A 24 -13.80 -7.11 -0.94
C THR A 24 -13.27 -8.09 -1.99
N ARG A 25 -12.02 -8.56 -1.85
CA ARG A 25 -11.42 -9.55 -2.74
C ARG A 25 -12.24 -10.84 -2.76
N GLN A 26 -12.54 -11.40 -1.58
CA GLN A 26 -13.34 -12.62 -1.42
C GLN A 26 -14.74 -12.46 -2.04
N TYR A 27 -15.44 -11.36 -1.76
CA TYR A 27 -16.75 -11.11 -2.34
C TYR A 27 -16.71 -11.08 -3.88
N ILE A 28 -15.75 -10.38 -4.48
CA ILE A 28 -15.65 -10.28 -5.95
C ILE A 28 -15.31 -11.65 -6.57
N GLU A 29 -14.40 -12.41 -5.97
CA GLU A 29 -14.02 -13.72 -6.48
C GLU A 29 -15.14 -14.75 -6.31
N GLU A 30 -15.71 -14.87 -5.10
CA GLU A 30 -16.66 -15.92 -4.74
C GLU A 30 -18.08 -15.61 -5.18
N THR A 31 -18.53 -14.36 -5.07
CA THR A 31 -19.92 -13.98 -5.38
C THR A 31 -20.08 -13.48 -6.81
N LEU A 32 -19.12 -12.68 -7.31
CA LEU A 32 -19.21 -12.11 -8.67
C LEU A 32 -18.48 -12.95 -9.72
N GLY A 33 -17.68 -13.94 -9.32
CA GLY A 33 -16.97 -14.84 -10.23
C GLY A 33 -15.91 -14.13 -11.09
N ARG A 34 -15.25 -13.10 -10.55
CA ARG A 34 -14.26 -12.30 -11.30
C ARG A 34 -12.86 -12.46 -10.69
N PRO A 35 -11.80 -12.54 -11.52
CA PRO A 35 -10.44 -12.56 -11.01
C PRO A 35 -10.10 -11.23 -10.34
N VAL A 36 -9.41 -11.29 -9.20
CA VAL A 36 -8.92 -10.13 -8.46
C VAL A 36 -7.43 -10.28 -8.21
N MET A 37 -6.71 -9.18 -8.37
CA MET A 37 -5.34 -9.03 -7.88
C MET A 37 -5.36 -8.06 -6.70
N LYS A 38 -4.85 -8.49 -5.55
CA LYS A 38 -4.68 -7.65 -4.37
C LYS A 38 -3.23 -7.20 -4.27
N ALA A 39 -3.01 -5.91 -4.08
CA ALA A 39 -1.72 -5.33 -3.75
C ALA A 39 -1.85 -4.50 -2.47
N SER A 40 -0.79 -4.50 -1.65
CA SER A 40 -0.70 -3.71 -0.42
C SER A 40 0.54 -2.84 -0.49
N PHE A 41 0.42 -1.61 0.00
CA PHE A 41 1.52 -0.65 0.10
C PHE A 41 1.68 -0.15 1.54
N PRO A 42 2.91 0.05 2.03
CA PRO A 42 4.18 -0.30 1.37
C PRO A 42 4.34 -1.81 1.08
N ARG A 43 5.09 -2.18 0.03
CA ARG A 43 5.34 -3.57 -0.39
C ARG A 43 6.37 -4.23 0.52
N TYR A 44 6.07 -4.37 1.80
CA TYR A 44 6.98 -4.99 2.77
C TYR A 44 7.51 -6.34 2.27
N GLY A 45 8.83 -6.52 2.37
CA GLY A 45 9.54 -7.71 1.85
C GLY A 45 10.12 -7.52 0.45
N GLU A 46 9.68 -6.50 -0.30
CA GLU A 46 10.26 -6.14 -1.60
C GLU A 46 11.39 -5.12 -1.45
N GLU A 47 12.42 -5.18 -2.31
CA GLU A 47 13.55 -4.24 -2.31
C GLU A 47 13.10 -2.78 -2.48
N SER A 48 12.01 -2.56 -3.24
CA SER A 48 11.44 -1.22 -3.46
C SER A 48 10.98 -0.54 -2.17
N SER A 49 10.60 -1.33 -1.17
CA SER A 49 10.07 -0.84 0.10
C SER A 49 11.18 -0.52 1.11
N LEU A 50 12.45 -0.84 0.81
CA LEU A 50 13.57 -0.69 1.74
C LEU A 50 13.67 0.73 2.30
N PHE A 51 13.57 1.75 1.44
CA PHE A 51 13.74 3.14 1.88
C PHE A 51 12.60 3.62 2.77
N VAL A 52 11.35 3.27 2.43
CA VAL A 52 10.19 3.64 3.27
C VAL A 52 10.21 2.88 4.60
N GLN A 53 10.66 1.63 4.62
CA GLN A 53 10.86 0.87 5.85
C GLN A 53 11.89 1.54 6.77
N LYS A 54 13.05 1.92 6.24
CA LYS A 54 14.10 2.62 7.02
C LYS A 54 13.59 3.92 7.63
N TYR A 55 12.81 4.68 6.87
CA TYR A 55 12.17 5.89 7.38
C TYR A 55 11.21 5.60 8.54
N LEU A 56 10.28 4.63 8.36
CA LEU A 56 9.32 4.27 9.39
C LEU A 56 9.98 3.66 10.65
N ASN A 57 11.16 3.05 10.52
CA ASN A 57 11.95 2.53 11.63
C ASN A 57 12.81 3.59 12.33
N GLY A 58 12.81 4.85 11.86
CA GLY A 58 13.62 5.93 12.44
C GLY A 58 15.11 5.89 12.08
N GLU A 59 15.51 5.10 11.07
CA GLU A 59 16.93 4.98 10.67
C GLU A 59 17.48 6.25 10.00
N TYR A 60 16.60 7.18 9.60
CA TYR A 60 16.98 8.49 9.07
C TYR A 60 16.94 9.61 10.11
N GLY A 61 16.76 9.28 11.39
CA GLY A 61 16.63 10.25 12.48
C GLY A 61 15.18 10.49 12.88
N ASP A 62 14.95 11.59 13.60
CA ASP A 62 13.61 11.99 14.05
C ASP A 62 12.68 12.32 12.87
N ILE A 63 11.38 12.42 13.15
CA ILE A 63 10.34 12.62 12.12
C ILE A 63 10.57 13.87 11.25
N ASP A 64 11.24 14.89 11.80
CA ASP A 64 11.55 16.15 11.14
C ASP A 64 12.94 16.17 10.47
N ALA A 65 13.70 15.06 10.55
CA ALA A 65 15.04 14.95 9.98
C ALA A 65 15.04 14.91 8.43
N MET A 66 13.89 14.61 7.82
CA MET A 66 13.72 14.57 6.36
C MET A 66 12.62 15.52 5.88
N PRO A 67 12.83 16.26 4.78
CA PRO A 67 11.77 17.04 4.17
C PRO A 67 10.58 16.13 3.77
N PRO A 68 9.32 16.53 4.01
CA PRO A 68 8.14 15.73 3.67
C PRO A 68 8.07 15.31 2.19
N GLU A 69 8.60 16.13 1.28
CA GLU A 69 8.67 15.82 -0.15
C GLU A 69 9.58 14.62 -0.42
N VAL A 70 10.69 14.50 0.30
CA VAL A 70 11.60 13.36 0.19
C VAL A 70 10.92 12.10 0.73
N VAL A 71 10.22 12.20 1.87
CA VAL A 71 9.45 11.08 2.42
C VAL A 71 8.38 10.62 1.43
N ALA A 72 7.64 11.54 0.81
CA ALA A 72 6.65 11.23 -0.21
C ALA A 72 7.24 10.49 -1.41
N LEU A 73 8.47 10.85 -1.83
CA LEU A 73 9.19 10.15 -2.89
C LEU A 73 9.56 8.70 -2.53
N LEU A 74 9.85 8.41 -1.25
CA LEU A 74 10.10 7.03 -0.80
C LEU A 74 8.86 6.15 -1.00
N PHE A 75 7.68 6.64 -0.59
CA PHE A 75 6.40 5.96 -0.82
C PHE A 75 6.00 5.90 -2.30
N ALA A 76 6.41 6.88 -3.12
CA ALA A 76 6.15 6.86 -4.56
C ALA A 76 7.03 5.82 -5.28
N THR A 77 8.30 5.73 -4.91
CA THR A 77 9.26 4.75 -5.46
C THR A 77 8.81 3.32 -5.16
N ASP A 78 8.27 3.08 -3.96
CA ASP A 78 7.72 1.77 -3.62
C ASP A 78 6.47 1.37 -4.43
N ARG A 79 5.88 2.27 -5.23
CA ARG A 79 4.73 1.95 -6.09
C ARG A 79 5.10 1.71 -7.55
N MET A 80 6.34 1.97 -7.95
CA MET A 80 6.86 1.75 -9.32
C MET A 80 7.22 0.27 -9.55
#